data_AF-A0A254P4M4-F1
#
_entry.id   AF-A0A254P4M4-F1
#
_cell.length_a   1.000
_cell.length_b   1.000
_cell.length_c   1.000
_cell.angle_alpha   90.00
_cell.angle_beta   90.00
_cell.angle_gamma   90.00
#
_symmetry.space_group_name_H-M   'P 1'
#
loop_
_entity.id
_entity.type
_entity.pdbx_description
1 polymer ?
#
loop_
_entity_poly.entity_id
_entity_poly.type
_entity_poly.pdbx_seq_one_letter_code
_entity_poly.pdbx_strand_id
1 'polypeptide(L)'
;MIDYIKRFGLPITAFIAGYALAVFSQGMVPVWISALLPGGAVLLSIGAFKRPKPKPTPIDVSPQSQPEVLPPSGRRTGIPAVDQAVERRLREEASARREQERRQAQAAAASAAQQPASPPKPAAEPDEMWDPVHEYISVIEELIISEGQKNALDDEIVEKTLSLLSRIARLIPQLKELNDSKINHNIQRLVFKDLNGAINPFLKLSGEAKRKNRRLLLDGIKDINSRLSLYVETIEHRDLIELQSRIDLIQQRYRTSD
;
A
#
# COMPACT_ATOMS: atom_id res chain seq x y z
N MET A 1 -53.55 22.30 4.39
CA MET A 1 -53.02 21.62 3.19
C MET A 1 -52.64 22.59 2.05
N ILE A 2 -52.76 23.91 2.24
CA ILE A 2 -52.45 24.94 1.21
C ILE A 2 -51.01 25.46 1.34
N ASP A 3 -50.37 25.30 2.50
CA ASP A 3 -49.00 25.82 2.74
C ASP A 3 -47.85 24.92 2.28
N TYR A 4 -48.13 23.65 1.92
CA TYR A 4 -47.07 22.73 1.45
C TYR A 4 -46.63 23.03 0.01
N ILE A 5 -47.50 23.64 -0.80
CA ILE A 5 -47.27 23.92 -2.22
C ILE A 5 -46.40 25.18 -2.42
N LYS A 6 -46.50 26.18 -1.54
CA LYS A 6 -45.70 27.42 -1.65
C LYS A 6 -44.21 27.24 -1.33
N ARG A 7 -43.84 26.21 -0.55
CA ARG A 7 -42.45 26.02 -0.10
C ARG A 7 -41.63 25.10 -1.00
N PHE A 8 -42.27 24.22 -1.77
CA PHE A 8 -41.60 23.27 -2.69
C PHE A 8 -41.95 23.45 -4.17
N GLY A 9 -42.95 24.26 -4.53
CA GLY A 9 -43.32 24.48 -5.93
C GLY A 9 -42.28 25.27 -6.73
N LEU A 10 -41.65 26.28 -6.13
CA LEU A 10 -40.72 27.18 -6.81
C LEU A 10 -39.40 26.53 -7.30
N PRO A 11 -38.73 25.65 -6.52
CA PRO A 11 -37.48 25.03 -6.99
C PRO A 11 -37.73 23.97 -8.07
N ILE A 12 -38.87 23.28 -8.06
CA ILE A 12 -39.20 22.23 -9.03
C ILE A 12 -39.52 22.84 -10.41
N THR A 13 -40.24 23.97 -10.44
CA THR A 13 -40.51 24.68 -11.70
C THR A 13 -39.25 25.27 -12.34
N ALA A 14 -38.29 25.73 -11.53
CA ALA A 14 -37.01 26.24 -12.02
C ALA A 14 -36.14 25.13 -12.65
N PHE A 15 -36.16 23.92 -12.08
CA PHE A 15 -35.42 22.78 -12.61
C PHE A 15 -36.00 22.28 -13.94
N ILE A 16 -37.33 22.24 -14.07
CA ILE A 16 -38.01 21.81 -15.31
C ILE A 16 -37.82 22.86 -16.42
N ALA A 17 -37.89 24.16 -16.11
CA ALA A 17 -37.63 25.23 -17.07
C ALA A 17 -36.17 25.22 -17.57
N GLY A 18 -35.19 24.96 -16.69
CA GLY A 18 -33.79 24.84 -17.06
C GLY A 18 -33.51 23.65 -17.99
N TYR A 19 -34.15 22.51 -17.74
CA TYR A 19 -33.98 21.32 -18.59
C TYR A 19 -34.63 21.49 -19.97
N ALA A 20 -35.81 22.12 -20.05
CA ALA A 20 -36.46 22.42 -21.33
C ALA A 20 -35.64 23.38 -22.21
N LEU A 21 -34.97 24.37 -21.60
CA LEU A 21 -34.11 25.32 -22.33
C LEU A 21 -32.83 24.66 -22.87
N ALA A 22 -32.29 23.67 -22.15
CA ALA A 22 -31.08 22.94 -22.56
C ALA A 22 -31.34 21.97 -23.73
N VAL A 23 -32.52 21.34 -23.78
CA VAL A 23 -32.90 20.44 -24.89
C VAL A 23 -33.23 21.24 -26.16
N PHE A 24 -33.77 22.46 -26.04
CA PHE A 24 -34.10 23.30 -27.20
C PHE A 24 -32.86 23.98 -27.83
N SER A 25 -31.74 24.10 -27.10
CA SER A 25 -30.53 24.75 -27.63
C SER A 25 -29.56 23.81 -28.38
N GLN A 26 -29.80 22.49 -28.37
CA GLN A 26 -28.94 21.50 -29.04
C GLN A 26 -28.96 21.57 -30.58
N GLY A 27 -29.82 22.41 -31.19
CA GLY A 27 -29.95 22.52 -32.64
C GLY A 27 -29.16 23.65 -33.32
N MET A 28 -28.55 24.61 -32.60
CA MET A 28 -28.07 25.84 -33.25
C MET A 28 -26.88 26.58 -32.60
N VAL A 29 -25.89 25.88 -32.02
CA VAL A 29 -24.57 26.51 -31.75
C VAL A 29 -23.42 25.50 -31.89
N PRO A 30 -22.38 25.77 -32.71
CA PRO A 30 -21.18 24.93 -32.82
C PRO A 30 -20.37 24.84 -31.51
N VAL A 31 -19.83 23.65 -31.26
CA VAL A 31 -19.27 23.11 -29.99
C VAL A 31 -18.11 23.90 -29.34
N TRP A 32 -17.52 24.91 -29.98
CA TRP A 32 -16.27 25.52 -29.51
C TRP A 32 -16.42 26.68 -28.50
N ILE A 33 -17.62 27.22 -28.28
CA ILE A 33 -17.84 28.33 -27.33
C ILE A 33 -18.22 27.84 -25.92
N SER A 34 -18.69 26.59 -25.79
CA SER A 34 -19.15 26.02 -24.51
C SER A 34 -18.02 25.69 -23.52
N ALA A 35 -16.76 25.72 -23.95
CA ALA A 35 -15.60 25.34 -23.13
C ALA A 35 -15.06 26.44 -22.20
N LEU A 36 -15.61 27.67 -22.25
CA LEU A 36 -15.05 28.82 -21.52
C LEU A 36 -15.93 29.39 -20.39
N LEU A 37 -17.04 28.73 -20.03
CA LEU A 37 -18.07 29.35 -19.18
C LEU A 37 -18.78 28.45 -18.13
N PRO A 38 -18.06 27.54 -17.45
CA PRO A 38 -18.40 27.29 -16.04
C PRO A 38 -17.16 27.37 -15.14
N GLY A 39 -16.37 28.45 -15.28
CA GLY A 39 -15.36 28.87 -14.31
C GLY A 39 -15.75 30.11 -13.49
N GLY A 40 -16.95 30.68 -13.68
CA GLY A 40 -17.25 32.06 -13.28
C GLY A 40 -18.24 32.28 -12.12
N ALA A 41 -18.79 31.24 -11.48
CA ALA A 41 -19.91 31.40 -10.52
C ALA A 41 -19.70 30.76 -9.13
N VAL A 42 -18.48 30.37 -8.76
CA VAL A 42 -18.18 29.76 -7.43
C VAL A 42 -17.18 30.59 -6.60
N LEU A 43 -16.72 31.74 -7.09
CA LEU A 43 -15.71 32.58 -6.41
C LEU A 43 -16.27 33.67 -5.46
N LEU A 44 -17.55 33.65 -5.07
CA LEU A 44 -18.15 34.70 -4.23
C LEU A 44 -18.84 34.25 -2.93
N SER A 45 -18.47 33.11 -2.34
CA SER A 45 -19.13 32.67 -1.08
C SER A 45 -18.29 31.90 -0.06
N ILE A 46 -16.96 32.11 0.00
CA ILE A 46 -16.13 31.60 1.12
C ILE A 46 -15.33 32.76 1.73
N GLY A 47 -16.05 33.65 2.40
CA GLY A 47 -15.46 34.83 3.03
C GLY A 47 -16.23 35.24 4.28
N ALA A 48 -16.38 34.36 5.29
CA ALA A 48 -16.82 34.74 6.62
C ALA A 48 -16.75 33.61 7.67
N PHE A 49 -15.56 33.13 8.07
CA PHE A 49 -15.40 32.48 9.39
C PHE A 49 -13.98 32.68 9.93
N LYS A 50 -13.73 33.84 10.55
CA LYS A 50 -12.58 34.10 11.42
C LYS A 50 -12.78 33.33 12.74
N ARG A 51 -11.92 32.34 13.03
CA ARG A 51 -11.79 31.75 14.37
C ARG A 51 -10.70 32.49 15.16
N PRO A 52 -10.91 32.80 16.46
CA PRO A 52 -9.94 33.50 17.29
C PRO A 52 -8.74 32.61 17.67
N LYS A 53 -7.54 33.20 17.65
CA LYS A 53 -6.27 32.59 18.11
C LYS A 53 -6.20 32.64 19.66
N PRO A 54 -5.78 31.56 20.36
CA PRO A 54 -5.41 31.65 21.77
C PRO A 54 -4.05 32.35 21.94
N LYS A 55 -3.98 33.27 22.91
CA LYS A 55 -2.75 34.00 23.31
C LYS A 55 -1.80 33.10 24.13
N PRO A 56 -0.48 33.33 24.04
CA PRO A 56 0.54 32.64 24.82
C PRO A 56 0.61 33.18 26.27
N THR A 57 0.77 32.29 27.23
CA THR A 57 1.15 32.63 28.61
C THR A 57 2.67 32.76 28.73
N PRO A 58 3.20 33.81 29.40
CA PRO A 58 4.61 33.96 29.70
C PRO A 58 4.93 33.19 31.00
N ILE A 59 5.97 32.36 30.98
CA ILE A 59 6.63 31.92 32.21
C ILE A 59 8.09 32.33 32.13
N ASP A 60 8.47 32.97 33.22
CA ASP A 60 9.65 33.76 33.47
C ASP A 60 10.94 32.93 33.50
N VAL A 61 12.02 33.68 33.29
CA VAL A 61 13.40 33.27 33.14
C VAL A 61 14.00 32.98 34.53
N SER A 62 14.83 31.96 34.64
CA SER A 62 16.05 32.09 35.46
C SER A 62 17.20 31.25 34.92
N PRO A 63 18.39 31.84 34.73
CA PRO A 63 19.55 31.19 34.13
C PRO A 63 20.54 30.77 35.22
N GLN A 64 21.00 29.51 35.23
CA GLN A 64 22.28 29.23 35.88
C GLN A 64 22.92 27.89 35.47
N SER A 65 24.19 28.05 35.09
CA SER A 65 25.33 27.16 35.33
C SER A 65 25.49 25.84 34.54
N GLN A 66 26.52 25.91 33.69
CA GLN A 66 27.65 24.96 33.55
C GLN A 66 27.60 23.92 32.42
N PRO A 67 28.63 23.91 31.54
CA PRO A 67 28.91 22.79 30.65
C PRO A 67 29.62 21.67 31.42
N GLU A 68 28.95 20.54 31.60
CA GLU A 68 29.56 19.32 32.14
C GLU A 68 30.39 18.63 31.05
N VAL A 69 31.69 18.94 31.04
CA VAL A 69 32.70 18.27 30.24
C VAL A 69 33.03 16.94 30.92
N LEU A 70 32.62 15.83 30.31
CA LEU A 70 33.03 14.48 30.67
C LEU A 70 34.57 14.32 30.56
N PRO A 71 35.27 13.86 31.60
CA PRO A 71 36.67 13.45 31.46
C PRO A 71 36.76 12.04 30.82
N PRO A 72 37.71 11.80 29.91
CA PRO A 72 38.02 10.46 29.46
C PRO A 72 38.70 9.69 30.60
N SER A 73 38.01 8.67 31.13
CA SER A 73 38.62 7.69 32.05
C SER A 73 39.63 6.84 31.29
N GLY A 74 40.87 7.31 31.23
CA GLY A 74 42.04 6.47 31.01
C GLY A 74 42.35 5.69 32.29
N ARG A 75 41.96 4.41 32.35
CA ARG A 75 42.49 3.47 33.34
C ARG A 75 43.54 2.59 32.67
N ARG A 76 44.71 3.19 32.50
CA ARG A 76 45.95 2.56 32.07
C ARG A 76 46.53 1.80 33.26
N THR A 77 46.11 0.56 33.49
CA THR A 77 46.80 -0.34 34.41
C THR A 77 48.02 -0.90 33.68
N GLY A 78 49.18 -0.29 33.91
CA GLY A 78 50.48 -0.75 33.39
C GLY A 78 50.93 -2.02 34.08
N ILE A 79 50.35 -3.16 33.68
CA ILE A 79 50.86 -4.50 34.00
C ILE A 79 51.17 -5.17 32.65
N PRO A 80 52.44 -5.29 32.23
CA PRO A 80 52.81 -5.77 30.88
C PRO A 80 52.37 -7.22 30.58
N ALA A 81 51.94 -7.97 31.60
CA ALA A 81 51.42 -9.33 31.44
C ALA A 81 49.97 -9.40 30.94
N VAL A 82 49.16 -8.36 31.18
CA VAL A 82 47.72 -8.37 30.83
C VAL A 82 47.49 -7.97 29.37
N ASP A 83 48.24 -7.00 28.86
CA ASP A 83 48.15 -6.58 27.44
C ASP A 83 48.54 -7.74 26.49
N GLN A 84 49.55 -8.54 26.85
CA GLN A 84 49.94 -9.72 26.07
C GLN A 84 48.87 -10.82 26.10
N ALA A 85 48.13 -10.97 27.20
CA ALA A 85 47.06 -11.96 27.32
C ALA A 85 45.83 -11.55 26.47
N VAL A 86 45.51 -10.26 26.44
CA VAL A 86 44.42 -9.71 25.63
C VAL A 86 44.75 -9.82 24.13
N GLU A 87 45.98 -9.52 23.72
CA GLU A 87 46.41 -9.70 22.32
C GLU A 87 46.41 -11.16 21.85
N ARG A 88 46.77 -12.12 22.72
CA ARG A 88 46.67 -13.55 22.39
C ARG A 88 45.23 -13.98 22.20
N ARG A 89 44.32 -13.55 23.08
CA ARG A 89 42.89 -13.87 22.97
C ARG A 89 42.27 -13.31 21.70
N LEU A 90 42.61 -12.06 21.33
CA LEU A 90 42.17 -11.44 20.09
C LEU A 90 42.66 -12.19 18.84
N ARG A 91 43.90 -12.73 18.85
CA ARG A 91 44.42 -13.55 17.75
C ARG A 91 43.74 -14.92 17.65
N GLU A 92 43.47 -15.56 18.79
CA GLU A 92 42.78 -16.85 18.85
C GLU A 92 41.32 -16.74 18.37
N GLU A 93 40.61 -15.67 18.78
CA GLU A 93 39.26 -15.39 18.31
C GLU A 93 39.23 -15.07 16.80
N ALA A 94 40.23 -14.34 16.29
CA ALA A 94 40.34 -14.06 14.87
C ALA A 94 40.63 -15.32 14.03
N SER A 95 41.45 -16.25 14.53
CA SER A 95 41.70 -17.53 13.85
C SER A 95 40.48 -18.44 13.88
N ALA A 96 39.76 -18.50 15.00
CA ALA A 96 38.54 -19.31 15.12
C ALA A 96 37.44 -18.81 14.17
N ARG A 97 37.28 -17.49 14.04
CA ARG A 97 36.30 -16.89 13.13
C ARG A 97 36.63 -17.18 11.65
N ARG A 98 37.90 -17.10 11.25
CA ARG A 98 38.34 -17.46 9.89
C ARG A 98 38.15 -18.94 9.58
N GLU A 99 38.33 -19.82 10.57
CA GLU A 99 38.08 -21.25 10.39
C GLU A 99 36.58 -21.54 10.25
N GLN A 100 35.74 -20.85 11.03
CA GLN A 100 34.28 -20.96 10.92
C GLN A 100 33.77 -20.42 9.57
N GLU A 101 34.29 -19.28 9.09
CA GLU A 101 33.98 -18.73 7.77
C GLU A 101 34.42 -19.68 6.65
N ARG A 102 35.58 -20.32 6.76
CA ARG A 102 36.03 -21.34 5.79
C ARG A 102 35.13 -22.58 5.77
N ARG A 103 34.68 -23.05 6.94
CA ARG A 103 33.72 -24.18 7.02
C ARG A 103 32.37 -23.81 6.44
N GLN A 104 31.87 -22.60 6.67
CA GLN A 104 30.64 -22.11 6.06
C GLN A 104 30.76 -21.94 4.53
N ALA A 105 31.89 -21.43 4.05
CA ALA A 105 32.15 -21.30 2.61
C ALA A 105 32.26 -22.68 1.91
N GLN A 106 32.90 -23.67 2.56
CA GLN A 106 32.96 -25.04 2.04
C GLN A 106 31.59 -25.74 2.08
N ALA A 107 30.78 -25.51 3.12
CA ALA A 107 29.42 -26.06 3.19
C ALA A 107 28.48 -25.42 2.14
N ALA A 108 28.64 -24.12 1.86
CA ALA A 108 27.89 -23.42 0.82
C ALA A 108 28.31 -23.89 -0.60
N ALA A 109 29.61 -24.10 -0.82
CA ALA A 109 30.11 -24.63 -2.10
C ALA A 109 29.68 -26.08 -2.35
N ALA A 110 29.63 -26.92 -1.32
CA ALA A 110 29.12 -28.29 -1.43
C ALA A 110 27.60 -28.33 -1.71
N SER A 111 26.84 -27.37 -1.18
CA SER A 111 25.39 -27.25 -1.42
C SER A 111 25.04 -26.71 -2.82
N ALA A 112 25.93 -25.91 -3.42
CA ALA A 112 25.75 -25.39 -4.79
C ALA A 112 26.03 -26.42 -5.90
N ALA A 113 26.74 -27.51 -5.59
CA ALA A 113 27.10 -28.55 -6.56
C ALA A 113 26.05 -29.67 -6.71
N GLN A 114 24.96 -29.65 -5.92
CA GLN A 114 23.93 -30.69 -5.88
C GLN A 114 22.53 -30.21 -6.26
N GLN A 115 22.37 -29.01 -6.81
CA GLN A 115 21.07 -28.54 -7.31
C GLN A 115 20.89 -28.99 -8.78
N PRO A 116 20.05 -30.00 -9.08
CA PRO A 116 19.66 -30.26 -10.46
C PRO A 116 18.98 -29.00 -11.00
N ALA A 117 19.48 -28.51 -12.14
CA ALA A 117 18.88 -27.41 -12.86
C ALA A 117 17.40 -27.71 -13.08
N SER A 118 16.53 -26.93 -12.43
CA SER A 118 15.09 -27.03 -12.66
C SER A 118 14.82 -26.68 -14.12
N PRO A 119 14.01 -27.47 -14.85
CA PRO A 119 13.66 -27.15 -16.22
C PRO A 119 12.97 -25.77 -16.30
N PRO A 120 13.18 -25.01 -17.39
CA PRO A 120 12.57 -23.70 -17.54
C PRO A 120 11.06 -23.87 -17.52
N LYS A 121 10.42 -23.17 -16.58
CA LYS A 121 8.97 -23.09 -16.44
C LYS A 121 8.39 -22.67 -17.80
N PRO A 122 7.47 -23.44 -18.41
CA PRO A 122 6.88 -23.04 -19.68
C PRO A 122 6.20 -21.69 -19.48
N ALA A 123 6.49 -20.75 -20.39
CA ALA A 123 5.82 -19.46 -20.45
C ALA A 123 4.33 -19.75 -20.55
N ALA A 124 3.59 -19.44 -19.48
CA ALA A 124 2.13 -19.54 -19.49
C ALA A 124 1.60 -18.67 -20.62
N GLU A 125 0.57 -19.14 -21.31
CA GLU A 125 -0.13 -18.31 -22.29
C GLU A 125 -0.53 -16.97 -21.66
N PRO A 126 -0.40 -15.86 -22.41
CA PRO A 126 -0.71 -14.53 -21.91
C PRO A 126 -2.16 -14.50 -21.43
N ASP A 127 -2.35 -14.14 -20.17
CA ASP A 127 -3.68 -14.05 -19.58
C ASP A 127 -4.17 -12.62 -19.72
N GLU A 128 -4.98 -12.37 -20.76
CA GLU A 128 -5.49 -11.04 -21.09
C GLU A 128 -6.14 -10.31 -19.90
N MET A 129 -6.67 -11.05 -18.93
CA MET A 129 -7.32 -10.49 -17.74
C MET A 129 -6.34 -10.07 -16.64
N TRP A 130 -5.25 -10.82 -16.45
CA TRP A 130 -4.34 -10.65 -15.32
C TRP A 130 -2.98 -10.06 -15.70
N ASP A 131 -2.58 -10.15 -16.96
CA ASP A 131 -1.33 -9.55 -17.46
C ASP A 131 -1.28 -8.03 -17.18
N PRO A 132 -2.34 -7.23 -17.44
CA PRO A 132 -2.32 -5.81 -17.11
C PRO A 132 -2.21 -5.54 -15.60
N VAL A 133 -2.74 -6.45 -14.77
CA VAL A 133 -2.66 -6.35 -13.31
C VAL A 133 -1.23 -6.62 -12.85
N HIS A 134 -0.59 -7.66 -13.39
CA HIS A 134 0.80 -8.00 -13.12
C HIS A 134 1.75 -6.86 -13.52
N GLU A 135 1.60 -6.33 -14.74
CA GLU A 135 2.40 -5.21 -15.22
C GLU A 135 2.24 -3.99 -14.31
N TYR A 136 1.01 -3.63 -13.96
CA TYR A 136 0.75 -2.50 -13.07
C TYR A 136 1.38 -2.70 -11.68
N ILE A 137 1.27 -3.91 -11.11
CA ILE A 137 1.92 -4.24 -9.83
C ILE A 137 3.43 -4.05 -9.93
N SER A 138 4.07 -4.56 -10.99
CA SER A 138 5.52 -4.43 -11.21
C SER A 138 5.95 -2.97 -11.34
N VAL A 139 5.23 -2.15 -12.10
CA VAL A 139 5.54 -0.71 -12.23
C VAL A 139 5.44 0.01 -10.89
N ILE A 140 4.38 -0.24 -10.12
CA ILE A 140 4.20 0.39 -8.81
C ILE A 140 5.27 -0.10 -7.81
N GLU A 141 5.62 -1.38 -7.84
CA GLU A 141 6.69 -1.95 -7.02
C GLU A 141 8.02 -1.24 -7.27
N GLU A 142 8.43 -1.11 -8.55
CA GLU A 142 9.66 -0.40 -8.92
C GLU A 142 9.64 1.06 -8.47
N LEU A 143 8.51 1.76 -8.65
CA LEU A 143 8.35 3.14 -8.22
C LEU A 143 8.50 3.28 -6.70
N ILE A 144 7.81 2.44 -5.93
CA ILE A 144 7.84 2.45 -4.46
C ILE A 144 9.24 2.13 -3.93
N ILE A 145 9.93 1.14 -4.53
CA ILE A 145 11.32 0.81 -4.21
C ILE A 145 12.22 2.01 -4.49
N SER A 146 12.08 2.64 -5.67
CA SER A 146 12.90 3.79 -6.04
C SER A 146 12.69 4.99 -5.11
N GLU A 147 11.46 5.22 -4.66
CA GLU A 147 11.12 6.30 -3.73
C GLU A 147 11.62 6.01 -2.30
N GLY A 148 11.60 4.74 -1.88
CA GLY A 148 12.23 4.28 -0.64
C GLY A 148 13.75 4.48 -0.65
N GLN A 149 14.43 4.08 -1.74
CA GLN A 149 15.88 4.25 -1.89
C GLN A 149 16.32 5.71 -1.87
N LYS A 150 15.49 6.63 -2.38
CA LYS A 150 15.73 8.08 -2.33
C LYS A 150 15.49 8.69 -0.94
N ASN A 151 15.10 7.91 0.06
CA ASN A 151 14.63 8.39 1.37
C ASN A 151 13.50 9.43 1.26
N ALA A 152 12.74 9.38 0.17
CA ALA A 152 11.61 10.29 -0.09
C ALA A 152 10.29 9.73 0.46
N LEU A 153 10.24 8.41 0.67
CA LEU A 153 9.11 7.67 1.22
C LEU A 153 9.47 7.08 2.60
N ASP A 154 8.48 7.00 3.47
CA ASP A 154 8.64 6.41 4.81
C ASP A 154 8.78 4.88 4.70
N ASP A 155 9.70 4.28 5.45
CA ASP A 155 9.99 2.86 5.41
C ASP A 155 8.75 2.00 5.72
N GLU A 156 7.88 2.42 6.63
CA GLU A 156 6.65 1.68 6.93
C GLU A 156 5.70 1.68 5.72
N ILE A 157 5.61 2.80 5.00
CA ILE A 157 4.79 2.89 3.80
C ILE A 157 5.35 1.96 2.73
N VAL A 158 6.67 1.96 2.52
CA VAL A 158 7.34 1.08 1.56
C VAL A 158 7.03 -0.38 1.90
N GLU A 159 7.29 -0.81 3.14
CA GLU A 159 7.08 -2.18 3.58
C GLU A 159 5.62 -2.63 3.44
N LYS A 160 4.67 -1.82 3.92
CA LYS A 160 3.24 -2.17 3.87
C LYS A 160 2.71 -2.20 2.45
N THR A 161 3.18 -1.31 1.58
CA THR A 161 2.79 -1.30 0.16
C THR A 161 3.32 -2.53 -0.55
N LEU A 162 4.61 -2.86 -0.40
CA LEU A 162 5.22 -4.05 -1.02
C LEU A 162 4.62 -5.35 -0.49
N SER A 163 4.32 -5.41 0.81
CA SER A 163 3.59 -6.54 1.40
C SER A 163 2.20 -6.71 0.78
N LEU A 164 1.46 -5.63 0.55
CA LEU A 164 0.16 -5.67 -0.11
C LEU A 164 0.27 -6.13 -1.57
N LEU A 165 1.20 -5.55 -2.35
CA LEU A 165 1.42 -5.90 -3.75
C LEU A 165 1.77 -7.38 -3.92
N SER A 166 2.72 -7.88 -3.12
CA SER A 166 3.11 -9.30 -3.13
C SER A 166 1.97 -10.23 -2.72
N ARG A 167 1.12 -9.81 -1.77
CA ARG A 167 -0.09 -10.56 -1.40
C ARG A 167 -1.07 -10.65 -2.55
N ILE A 168 -1.32 -9.55 -3.27
CA ILE A 168 -2.20 -9.55 -4.45
C ILE A 168 -1.63 -10.46 -5.53
N ALA A 169 -0.33 -10.35 -5.84
CA ALA A 169 0.33 -11.19 -6.85
C ALA A 169 0.22 -12.70 -6.54
N ARG A 170 0.27 -13.09 -5.26
CA ARG A 170 0.09 -14.48 -4.81
C ARG A 170 -1.35 -14.98 -4.89
N LEU A 171 -2.33 -14.08 -4.86
CA LEU A 171 -3.76 -14.43 -4.94
C LEU A 171 -4.24 -14.63 -6.37
N ILE A 172 -3.60 -13.99 -7.36
CA ILE A 172 -3.98 -14.09 -8.77
C ILE A 172 -4.11 -15.55 -9.26
N PRO A 173 -3.17 -16.48 -8.97
CA PRO A 173 -3.32 -17.88 -9.37
C PRO A 173 -4.57 -18.56 -8.79
N GLN A 174 -4.92 -18.28 -7.53
CA GLN A 174 -6.11 -18.86 -6.88
C GLN A 174 -7.40 -18.32 -7.51
N LEU A 175 -7.40 -17.03 -7.87
CA LEU A 175 -8.51 -16.37 -8.56
C LEU A 175 -8.71 -16.90 -9.99
N LYS A 176 -7.63 -17.29 -10.67
CA LYS A 176 -7.68 -17.96 -11.98
C LYS A 176 -8.33 -19.34 -11.88
N GLU A 177 -8.00 -20.10 -10.84
CA GLU A 177 -8.54 -21.45 -10.63
C GLU A 177 -10.05 -21.42 -10.29
N LEU A 178 -10.46 -20.50 -9.42
CA LEU A 178 -11.85 -20.36 -9.00
C LEU A 178 -12.77 -19.79 -10.10
N ASN A 179 -12.19 -19.03 -11.04
CA ASN A 179 -12.87 -18.50 -12.24
C ASN A 179 -14.22 -17.78 -11.96
N ASP A 180 -14.27 -16.95 -10.92
CA ASP A 180 -15.45 -16.15 -10.59
C ASP A 180 -15.30 -14.73 -11.12
N SER A 181 -16.08 -14.42 -12.17
CA SER A 181 -16.09 -13.11 -12.82
C SER A 181 -16.33 -11.95 -11.85
N LYS A 182 -17.17 -12.12 -10.82
CA LYS A 182 -17.48 -11.05 -9.86
C LYS A 182 -16.30 -10.78 -8.94
N ILE A 183 -15.68 -11.83 -8.38
CA ILE A 183 -14.51 -11.69 -7.51
C ILE A 183 -13.33 -11.14 -8.32
N ASN A 184 -13.10 -11.67 -9.52
CA ASN A 184 -12.01 -11.25 -10.41
C ASN A 184 -12.13 -9.75 -10.76
N HIS A 185 -13.32 -9.30 -11.17
CA HIS A 185 -13.56 -7.88 -11.44
C HIS A 185 -13.36 -6.99 -10.20
N ASN A 186 -13.81 -7.45 -9.02
CA ASN A 186 -13.63 -6.70 -7.78
C ASN A 186 -12.15 -6.53 -7.42
N ILE A 187 -11.33 -7.56 -7.61
CA ILE A 187 -9.88 -7.49 -7.40
C ILE A 187 -9.22 -6.56 -8.42
N GLN A 188 -9.58 -6.66 -9.72
CA GLN A 188 -9.09 -5.73 -10.73
C GLN A 188 -9.41 -4.27 -10.36
N ARG A 189 -10.65 -3.99 -9.93
CA ARG A 189 -11.06 -2.66 -9.47
C ARG A 189 -10.27 -2.22 -8.23
N LEU A 190 -10.05 -3.13 -7.29
CA LEU A 190 -9.26 -2.85 -6.08
C LEU A 190 -7.84 -2.40 -6.45
N VAL A 191 -7.22 -3.02 -7.45
CA VAL A 191 -5.89 -2.66 -7.94
C VAL A 191 -5.90 -1.35 -8.76
N PHE A 192 -6.69 -1.29 -9.83
CA PHE A 192 -6.63 -0.17 -10.78
C PHE A 192 -7.27 1.12 -10.27
N LYS A 193 -8.19 1.03 -9.32
CA LYS A 193 -8.92 2.18 -8.79
C LYS A 193 -8.53 2.50 -7.37
N ASP A 194 -8.68 1.57 -6.44
CA ASP A 194 -8.53 1.86 -5.02
C ASP A 194 -7.05 2.02 -4.64
N LEU A 195 -6.20 1.05 -5.04
CA LEU A 195 -4.76 1.11 -4.82
C LEU A 195 -4.10 2.25 -5.61
N ASN A 196 -4.45 2.37 -6.89
CA ASN A 196 -4.01 3.49 -7.72
C ASN A 196 -4.41 4.85 -7.13
N GLY A 197 -5.67 4.99 -6.70
CA GLY A 197 -6.20 6.20 -6.09
C GLY A 197 -5.53 6.56 -4.75
N ALA A 198 -5.05 5.57 -4.00
CA ALA A 198 -4.28 5.81 -2.78
C ALA A 198 -2.83 6.21 -3.08
N ILE A 199 -2.15 5.48 -3.98
CA ILE A 199 -0.71 5.62 -4.21
C ILE A 199 -0.37 6.83 -5.08
N ASN A 200 -1.05 7.01 -6.22
CA ASN A 200 -0.63 8.02 -7.20
C ASN A 200 -0.68 9.47 -6.70
N PRO A 201 -1.72 9.91 -5.97
CA PRO A 201 -1.71 11.23 -5.35
C PRO A 201 -0.55 11.39 -4.38
N PHE A 202 -0.20 10.33 -3.63
CA PHE A 202 0.88 10.36 -2.65
C PHE A 202 2.26 10.44 -3.30
N LEU A 203 2.48 9.71 -4.40
CA LEU A 203 3.75 9.75 -5.14
C LEU A 203 4.05 11.15 -5.70
N LYS A 204 3.02 11.92 -6.07
CA LYS A 204 3.13 13.29 -6.58
C LYS A 204 3.44 14.34 -5.52
N LEU A 205 3.29 14.03 -4.22
CA LEU A 205 3.56 14.97 -3.15
C LEU A 205 5.07 15.19 -2.96
N SER A 206 5.45 16.36 -2.43
CA SER A 206 6.83 16.58 -1.96
C SER A 206 7.12 15.76 -0.69
N GLY A 207 8.39 15.46 -0.41
CA GLY A 207 8.77 14.63 0.75
C GLY A 207 8.21 15.10 2.10
N GLU A 208 8.12 16.43 2.33
CA GLU A 208 7.52 16.98 3.54
C GLU A 208 5.99 16.79 3.59
N ALA A 209 5.31 16.95 2.44
CA ALA A 209 3.88 16.72 2.31
C ALA A 209 3.53 15.22 2.45
N LYS A 210 4.41 14.32 1.96
CA LYS A 210 4.31 12.87 2.17
C LYS A 210 4.30 12.54 3.67
N ARG A 211 5.24 13.11 4.45
CA ARG A 211 5.28 12.91 5.92
C ARG A 211 4.02 13.39 6.63
N LYS A 212 3.50 14.57 6.28
CA LYS A 212 2.28 15.13 6.88
C LYS A 212 1.03 14.30 6.56
N ASN A 213 0.96 13.72 5.36
CA ASN A 213 -0.18 12.91 4.90
C ASN A 213 0.04 11.40 5.04
N ARG A 214 1.12 10.97 5.69
CA ARG A 214 1.50 9.56 5.89
C ARG A 214 0.33 8.69 6.33
N ARG A 215 -0.43 9.16 7.33
CA ARG A 215 -1.57 8.44 7.90
C ARG A 215 -2.63 8.11 6.85
N LEU A 216 -2.92 9.04 5.93
CA LEU A 216 -3.95 8.82 4.91
C LEU A 216 -3.58 7.67 3.97
N LEU A 217 -2.30 7.56 3.58
CA LEU A 217 -1.85 6.45 2.75
C LEU A 217 -1.84 5.14 3.52
N LEU A 218 -1.35 5.13 4.76
CA LEU A 218 -1.36 3.91 5.58
C LEU A 218 -2.78 3.41 5.87
N ASP A 219 -3.71 4.31 6.15
CA ASP A 219 -5.13 3.97 6.33
C ASP A 219 -5.73 3.41 5.03
N GLY A 220 -5.39 4.00 3.87
CA GLY A 220 -5.80 3.50 2.56
C GLY A 220 -5.25 2.09 2.26
N ILE A 221 -3.96 1.88 2.48
CA ILE A 221 -3.31 0.56 2.32
C ILE A 221 -3.96 -0.46 3.27
N LYS A 222 -4.24 -0.07 4.51
CA LYS A 222 -4.90 -0.92 5.50
C LYS A 222 -6.31 -1.30 5.07
N ASP A 223 -7.12 -0.36 4.57
CA ASP A 223 -8.47 -0.64 4.07
C ASP A 223 -8.43 -1.61 2.87
N ILE A 224 -7.53 -1.37 1.92
CA ILE A 224 -7.34 -2.27 0.78
C ILE A 224 -6.94 -3.67 1.24
N ASN A 225 -6.02 -3.77 2.19
CA ASN A 225 -5.59 -5.04 2.76
C ASN A 225 -6.72 -5.77 3.52
N SER A 226 -7.57 -5.04 4.23
CA SER A 226 -8.76 -5.58 4.90
C SER A 226 -9.78 -6.11 3.89
N ARG A 227 -10.06 -5.36 2.80
CA ARG A 227 -10.93 -5.84 1.72
C ARG A 227 -10.37 -7.08 1.04
N LEU A 228 -9.06 -7.11 0.81
CA LEU A 228 -8.39 -8.28 0.26
C LEU A 228 -8.60 -9.51 1.15
N SER A 229 -8.49 -9.36 2.48
CA SER A 229 -8.79 -10.45 3.41
C SER A 229 -10.22 -10.96 3.31
N LEU A 230 -11.21 -10.07 3.15
CA LEU A 230 -12.61 -10.48 2.96
C LEU A 230 -12.81 -11.32 1.68
N TYR A 231 -12.11 -10.96 0.60
CA TYR A 231 -12.16 -11.76 -0.63
C TYR A 231 -11.52 -13.13 -0.45
N VAL A 232 -10.37 -13.22 0.23
CA VAL A 232 -9.74 -14.50 0.55
C VAL A 232 -10.67 -15.38 1.38
N GLU A 233 -11.27 -14.83 2.44
CA GLU A 233 -12.23 -15.57 3.28
C GLU A 233 -13.44 -16.07 2.46
N THR A 234 -13.92 -15.26 1.52
CA THR A 234 -15.03 -15.65 0.63
C THR A 234 -14.62 -16.81 -0.31
N ILE A 235 -13.39 -16.78 -0.82
CA ILE A 235 -12.82 -17.84 -1.66
C ILE A 235 -12.70 -19.13 -0.85
N GLU A 236 -12.06 -19.06 0.31
CA GLU A 236 -11.88 -20.20 1.22
C GLU A 236 -13.23 -20.82 1.62
N HIS A 237 -14.22 -20.00 1.95
CA HIS A 237 -15.56 -20.49 2.28
C HIS A 237 -16.22 -21.23 1.12
N ARG A 238 -16.07 -20.73 -0.10
CA ARG A 238 -16.59 -21.38 -1.30
C ARG A 238 -15.90 -22.71 -1.58
N ASP A 239 -14.58 -22.75 -1.43
CA ASP A 239 -13.79 -23.98 -1.59
C ASP A 239 -14.19 -25.04 -0.57
N LEU A 240 -14.47 -24.65 0.68
CA LEU A 240 -14.97 -25.56 1.72
C LEU A 240 -16.34 -26.16 1.36
N ILE A 241 -17.26 -25.36 0.83
CA ILE A 241 -18.57 -25.85 0.37
C ILE A 241 -18.41 -26.83 -0.79
N GLU A 242 -17.52 -26.53 -1.73
CA GLU A 242 -17.26 -27.42 -2.87
C GLU A 242 -16.66 -28.77 -2.40
N LEU A 243 -15.72 -28.74 -1.46
CA LEU A 243 -15.16 -29.94 -0.85
C LEU A 243 -16.25 -30.77 -0.15
N GLN A 244 -17.11 -30.13 0.64
CA GLN A 244 -18.21 -30.81 1.30
C GLN A 244 -19.17 -31.46 0.29
N SER A 245 -19.56 -30.73 -0.76
CA SER A 245 -20.42 -31.26 -1.82
C SER A 245 -19.81 -32.46 -2.52
N ARG A 246 -18.50 -32.43 -2.81
CA ARG A 246 -17.78 -33.58 -3.40
C ARG A 246 -17.77 -34.79 -2.47
N ILE A 247 -17.58 -34.59 -1.16
CA ILE A 247 -17.65 -35.66 -0.16
C ILE A 247 -19.06 -36.26 -0.11
N ASP A 248 -20.10 -35.44 -0.08
CA ASP A 248 -21.49 -35.90 -0.04
C ASP A 248 -21.84 -36.73 -1.29
N LEU A 249 -21.40 -36.30 -2.48
CA LEU A 249 -21.57 -37.07 -3.72
C LEU A 249 -20.84 -38.41 -3.71
N ILE A 250 -19.65 -38.46 -3.11
CA ILE A 250 -18.91 -39.71 -2.93
C ILE A 250 -19.70 -40.64 -1.99
N GLN A 251 -20.14 -40.13 -0.84
CA GLN A 251 -20.93 -40.91 0.11
C GLN A 251 -22.24 -41.43 -0.51
N GLN A 252 -22.93 -40.61 -1.30
CA GLN A 252 -24.12 -41.04 -2.04
C GLN A 252 -23.82 -42.19 -2.99
N ARG A 253 -22.76 -42.09 -3.81
CA ARG A 253 -22.36 -43.18 -4.73
C ARG A 253 -22.06 -44.49 -4.01
N TYR A 254 -21.39 -44.43 -2.85
CA TYR A 254 -21.10 -45.64 -2.06
C TYR A 254 -22.33 -46.20 -1.33
N ARG A 255 -23.31 -45.37 -0.96
CA ARG A 255 -24.57 -45.82 -0.35
C ARG A 255 -25.56 -46.43 -1.35
N THR A 256 -25.49 -46.05 -2.62
CA THR A 256 -26.39 -46.57 -3.68
C THR A 256 -25.82 -47.77 -4.42
N SER A 257 -24.61 -48.22 -4.09
CA SER A 257 -23.93 -49.35 -4.75
C SER A 257 -23.98 -50.65 -3.93
N ASP A 258 -24.79 -50.67 -2.86
CA ASP A 258 -25.21 -51.85 -2.07
C ASP A 258 -26.70 -52.13 -2.37
#